data_AF-A0A2E5HGW8-F1
#
_entry.id   AF-A0A2E5HGW8-F1
#
_cell.length_a   1.000
_cell.length_b   1.000
_cell.length_c   1.000
_cell.angle_alpha   90.00
_cell.angle_beta   90.00
_cell.angle_gamma   90.00
#
_symmetry.space_group_name_H-M   'P 1'
#
loop_
_entity.id
_entity.type
_entity.pdbx_description
1 polymer ?
#
loop_
_entity_poly.entity_id
_entity_poly.type
_entity_poly.pdbx_seq_one_letter_code
_entity_poly.pdbx_strand_id
1 'polypeptide(L)'
;MFKDVLGSLPPITGEEITYPSGFRISADRSPNTRGMNDICEGVVEDLASEIETQGIRTLFILDDGIDRKLDDKWKKIIGEMDSVIVLSYAMTDLAKLAHVVLPGHAPLEREGTVTNDKGRIQWLRPSLPVKVESKPDWEILMLVRNALDKKTEHFVELGEVMKKMGEKFENYGGITFFKVGDHGYSINGKIS
;
A
#
# COMPACT_ATOMS: atom_id res chain seq x y z
N MET A 1 6.74 5.98 -15.63
CA MET A 1 5.76 6.71 -14.82
C MET A 1 4.45 5.95 -14.97
N PHE A 2 3.82 5.51 -13.88
CA PHE A 2 2.46 4.97 -13.98
C PHE A 2 1.53 6.17 -14.16
N LYS A 3 1.32 6.58 -15.42
CA LYS A 3 0.24 7.52 -15.74
C LYS A 3 -1.07 6.79 -15.46
N ASP A 4 -2.08 7.52 -15.01
CA ASP A 4 -3.45 7.01 -14.87
C ASP A 4 -3.64 5.99 -13.71
N VAL A 5 -2.86 6.13 -12.62
CA VAL A 5 -3.13 5.40 -11.37
C VAL A 5 -4.06 6.22 -10.50
N LEU A 6 -5.22 5.67 -10.22
CA LEU A 6 -6.17 6.21 -9.25
C LEU A 6 -6.04 5.46 -7.93
N GLY A 7 -5.92 6.23 -6.85
CA GLY A 7 -6.01 5.72 -5.49
C GLY A 7 -7.29 6.24 -4.84
N SER A 8 -7.74 5.58 -3.78
CA SER A 8 -8.71 6.16 -2.86
C SER A 8 -8.31 5.78 -1.45
N LEU A 9 -8.57 6.67 -0.50
CA LEU A 9 -8.27 6.48 0.89
C LEU A 9 -9.57 6.48 1.68
N PRO A 10 -9.70 5.63 2.72
CA PRO A 10 -10.85 5.68 3.60
C PRO A 10 -10.93 7.07 4.26
N PRO A 11 -12.14 7.63 4.44
CA PRO A 11 -12.29 8.91 5.11
C PRO A 11 -11.80 8.81 6.56
N ILE A 12 -11.18 9.87 7.05
CA ILE A 12 -10.79 9.99 8.46
C ILE A 12 -12.05 10.29 9.26
N THR A 13 -12.52 9.31 10.03
CA THR A 13 -13.73 9.41 10.87
C THR A 13 -13.43 9.43 12.36
N GLY A 14 -12.18 9.20 12.76
CA GLY A 14 -11.76 9.18 14.15
C GLY A 14 -11.57 10.58 14.73
N GLU A 15 -11.67 10.69 16.05
CA GLU A 15 -11.28 11.90 16.78
C GLU A 15 -9.80 11.84 17.20
N GLU A 16 -9.16 13.01 17.22
CA GLU A 16 -7.83 13.17 17.79
C GLU A 16 -7.93 13.27 19.31
N ILE A 17 -7.18 12.43 20.02
CA ILE A 17 -7.17 12.39 21.48
C ILE A 17 -5.76 12.72 21.95
N THR A 18 -5.63 13.74 22.79
CA THR A 18 -4.37 14.06 23.47
C THR A 18 -4.57 13.94 24.97
N TYR A 19 -3.83 13.03 25.60
CA TYR A 19 -3.84 12.84 27.04
C TYR A 19 -2.96 13.89 27.73
N PRO A 20 -3.18 14.21 29.02
CA PRO A 20 -2.34 15.15 29.76
C PRO A 20 -0.84 14.79 29.79
N SER A 21 -0.49 13.52 29.59
CA SER A 21 0.90 13.07 29.46
C SER A 21 1.58 13.50 28.15
N GLY A 22 0.83 14.08 27.21
CA GLY A 22 1.28 14.35 25.85
C GLY A 22 1.15 13.14 24.90
N PHE A 23 0.69 11.99 25.39
CA PHE A 23 0.38 10.85 24.52
C PHE A 23 -0.76 11.24 23.57
N ARG A 24 -0.52 11.11 22.27
CA ARG A 24 -1.48 11.46 21.21
C ARG A 24 -1.92 10.21 20.48
N ILE A 25 -3.22 10.09 20.31
CA ILE A 25 -3.86 9.16 19.40
C ILE A 25 -4.41 9.97 18.23
N SER A 26 -3.90 9.70 17.02
CA SER A 26 -4.31 10.42 15.82
C SER A 26 -5.77 10.16 15.46
N ALA A 27 -6.43 11.16 14.87
CA ALA A 27 -7.72 10.99 14.20
C ALA A 27 -7.62 9.98 13.06
N ASP A 28 -6.50 10.03 12.31
CA ASP A 28 -6.17 9.06 11.26
C ASP A 28 -5.64 7.77 11.89
N ARG A 29 -6.36 6.67 11.65
CA ARG A 29 -6.02 5.33 12.16
C ARG A 29 -5.25 4.48 11.16
N SER A 30 -5.10 4.98 9.94
CA SER A 30 -4.33 4.29 8.91
C SER A 30 -2.84 4.54 9.14
N PRO A 31 -2.01 3.49 9.13
CA PRO A 31 -0.59 3.63 9.48
C PRO A 31 0.25 4.38 8.43
N ASN A 32 -0.28 4.55 7.21
CA ASN A 32 0.50 5.02 6.06
C ASN A 32 -0.25 5.97 5.10
N THR A 33 -1.30 6.66 5.56
CA THR A 33 -2.03 7.65 4.72
C THR A 33 -1.09 8.70 4.16
N ARG A 34 -0.18 9.24 4.99
CA ARG A 34 0.81 10.20 4.53
C ARG A 34 1.69 9.61 3.44
N GLY A 35 2.22 8.40 3.64
CA GLY A 35 3.03 7.72 2.63
C GLY A 35 2.29 7.54 1.31
N MET A 36 1.01 7.17 1.34
CA MET A 36 0.16 7.11 0.14
C MET A 36 0.03 8.47 -0.55
N ASN A 37 -0.26 9.53 0.19
CA ASN A 37 -0.37 10.88 -0.38
C ASN A 37 0.95 11.41 -0.95
N ASP A 38 2.09 11.02 -0.38
CA ASP A 38 3.39 11.45 -0.90
C ASP A 38 3.75 10.78 -2.24
N ILE A 39 3.19 9.60 -2.54
CA ILE A 39 3.57 8.80 -3.72
C ILE A 39 2.49 8.70 -4.80
N CYS A 40 1.22 8.80 -4.42
CA CYS A 40 0.08 8.63 -5.30
C CYS A 40 -0.39 10.00 -5.79
N GLU A 41 -0.19 10.27 -7.08
CA GLU A 41 -0.54 11.55 -7.70
C GLU A 41 -2.07 11.73 -7.89
N GLY A 42 -2.84 10.63 -7.86
CA GLY A 42 -4.26 10.60 -8.22
C GLY A 42 -5.17 9.99 -7.16
N VAL A 43 -5.12 10.49 -5.92
CA VAL A 43 -6.08 10.08 -4.88
C VAL A 43 -7.42 10.77 -5.12
N VAL A 44 -8.47 9.98 -5.40
CA VAL A 44 -9.83 10.45 -5.69
C VAL A 44 -10.79 10.15 -4.55
N GLU A 45 -11.78 11.01 -4.37
CA GLU A 45 -12.80 10.87 -3.32
C GLU A 45 -13.80 9.75 -3.62
N ASP A 46 -14.24 9.61 -4.89
CA ASP A 46 -15.19 8.56 -5.31
C ASP A 46 -14.62 7.74 -6.47
N LEU A 47 -13.78 6.76 -6.13
CA LEU A 47 -13.16 5.85 -7.09
C LEU A 47 -14.19 5.09 -7.94
N ALA A 48 -15.36 4.79 -7.38
CA ALA A 48 -16.40 4.09 -8.13
C ALA A 48 -16.96 4.94 -9.27
N SER A 49 -17.20 6.23 -9.02
CA SER A 49 -17.62 7.17 -10.08
C SER A 49 -16.54 7.36 -11.15
N GLU A 50 -15.26 7.36 -10.76
CA GLU A 50 -14.14 7.43 -11.71
C GLU A 50 -14.04 6.17 -12.58
N ILE A 51 -14.24 4.98 -11.99
CA ILE A 51 -14.27 3.71 -12.74
C ILE A 51 -15.33 3.76 -13.84
N GLU A 52 -16.55 4.22 -13.51
CA GLU A 52 -17.65 4.33 -14.47
C GLU A 52 -17.36 5.38 -15.55
N THR A 53 -16.92 6.58 -15.15
CA THR A 53 -16.72 7.72 -16.04
C THR A 53 -15.58 7.49 -17.03
N GLN A 54 -14.48 6.89 -16.57
CA GLN A 54 -13.31 6.61 -17.40
C GLN A 54 -13.43 5.26 -18.14
N GLY A 55 -14.50 4.50 -17.90
CA GLY A 55 -14.72 3.19 -18.54
C GLY A 55 -13.65 2.16 -18.16
N ILE A 56 -13.18 2.19 -16.91
CA ILE A 56 -12.17 1.25 -16.40
C ILE A 56 -12.79 -0.15 -16.35
N ARG A 57 -12.09 -1.14 -16.92
CA ARG A 57 -12.55 -2.55 -16.98
C ARG A 57 -11.64 -3.53 -16.25
N THR A 58 -10.51 -3.08 -15.74
CA THR A 58 -9.57 -3.94 -15.01
C THR A 58 -9.18 -3.29 -13.69
N LEU A 59 -9.30 -4.05 -12.60
CA LEU A 59 -8.87 -3.64 -11.27
C LEU A 59 -7.68 -4.48 -10.81
N PHE A 60 -6.62 -3.80 -10.36
CA PHE A 60 -5.53 -4.41 -9.59
C PHE A 60 -5.59 -3.88 -8.17
N ILE A 61 -5.95 -4.74 -7.23
CA ILE A 61 -6.24 -4.38 -5.84
C ILE A 61 -5.12 -4.86 -4.92
N LEU A 62 -4.60 -3.95 -4.11
CA LEU A 62 -3.69 -4.26 -3.01
C LEU A 62 -4.51 -4.39 -1.73
N ASP A 63 -4.76 -5.63 -1.30
CA ASP A 63 -5.63 -5.93 -0.17
C ASP A 63 -4.83 -6.06 1.14
N ASP A 64 -5.38 -5.50 2.22
CA ASP A 64 -4.78 -5.57 3.56
C ASP A 64 -5.24 -6.79 4.36
N GLY A 65 -5.99 -7.70 3.72
CA GLY A 65 -6.49 -8.95 4.28
C GLY A 65 -7.54 -8.77 5.37
N ILE A 66 -8.03 -7.55 5.60
CA ILE A 66 -9.13 -7.30 6.53
C ILE A 66 -10.44 -7.55 5.80
N ASP A 67 -11.17 -8.56 6.27
CA ASP A 67 -12.45 -8.92 5.67
C ASP A 67 -13.50 -7.86 5.98
N ARG A 68 -13.79 -7.04 4.97
CA ARG A 68 -14.81 -5.99 5.02
C ARG A 68 -16.00 -6.42 4.18
N LYS A 69 -17.20 -6.20 4.73
CA LYS A 69 -18.42 -6.43 3.97
C LYS A 69 -18.47 -5.45 2.79
N LEU A 70 -18.47 -5.99 1.58
CA LEU A 70 -18.70 -5.21 0.37
C LEU A 70 -20.16 -4.78 0.29
N ASP A 71 -20.38 -3.50 0.02
CA ASP A 71 -21.71 -2.98 -0.28
C ASP A 71 -22.16 -3.41 -1.69
N ASP A 72 -23.43 -3.16 -2.01
CA ASP A 72 -24.01 -3.59 -3.28
C ASP A 72 -23.45 -2.78 -4.46
N LYS A 73 -22.96 -1.55 -4.22
CA LYS A 73 -22.30 -0.72 -5.25
C LYS A 73 -21.01 -1.41 -5.72
N TRP A 74 -20.14 -1.79 -4.79
CA TRP A 74 -18.87 -2.45 -5.10
C TRP A 74 -19.04 -3.85 -5.67
N LYS A 75 -20.00 -4.63 -5.16
CA LYS A 75 -20.31 -5.95 -5.76
C LYS A 75 -20.72 -5.83 -7.23
N LYS A 76 -21.54 -4.84 -7.55
CA LYS A 76 -21.95 -4.57 -8.93
C LYS A 76 -20.75 -4.17 -9.79
N ILE A 77 -19.92 -3.23 -9.33
CA ILE A 77 -18.73 -2.78 -10.05
C ILE A 77 -17.81 -3.97 -10.36
N ILE A 78 -17.47 -4.77 -9.34
CA ILE A 78 -16.60 -5.94 -9.48
C ILE A 78 -17.20 -6.95 -10.49
N GLY A 79 -18.52 -7.16 -10.47
CA GLY A 79 -19.21 -8.06 -11.39
C GLY A 79 -19.25 -7.59 -12.85
N GLU A 80 -18.98 -6.31 -13.12
CA GLU A 80 -18.94 -5.72 -14.46
C GLU A 80 -17.51 -5.52 -15.01
N MET A 81 -16.49 -5.89 -14.23
CA MET A 81 -15.08 -5.82 -14.65
C MET A 81 -14.70 -7.00 -15.54
N ASP A 82 -13.88 -6.75 -16.56
CA ASP A 82 -13.29 -7.80 -17.40
C ASP A 82 -12.20 -8.58 -16.65
N SER A 83 -11.52 -7.93 -15.71
CA SER A 83 -10.47 -8.53 -14.88
C SER A 83 -10.39 -7.87 -13.51
N VAL A 84 -10.19 -8.70 -12.48
CA VAL A 84 -10.07 -8.29 -11.09
C VAL A 84 -8.96 -9.15 -10.49
N ILE A 85 -7.84 -8.50 -10.21
CA ILE A 85 -6.64 -9.11 -9.66
C ILE A 85 -6.48 -8.60 -8.24
N VAL A 86 -6.42 -9.50 -7.27
CA VAL A 86 -6.27 -9.14 -5.85
C VAL A 86 -4.95 -9.69 -5.35
N LEU A 87 -4.05 -8.81 -4.91
CA LEU A 87 -2.87 -9.17 -4.14
C LEU A 87 -3.26 -9.18 -2.67
N SER A 88 -3.32 -10.37 -2.05
CA SER A 88 -3.68 -10.52 -0.64
C SER A 88 -2.92 -11.69 0.01
N TYR A 89 -2.86 -11.70 1.34
CA TYR A 89 -2.42 -12.86 2.12
C TYR A 89 -3.59 -13.69 2.66
N ALA A 90 -4.83 -13.18 2.56
CA ALA A 90 -6.02 -13.81 3.10
C ALA A 90 -7.14 -13.90 2.05
N MET A 91 -7.97 -14.94 2.14
CA MET A 91 -9.13 -15.09 1.26
C MET A 91 -10.34 -14.31 1.79
N THR A 92 -10.28 -12.98 1.67
CA THR A 92 -11.37 -12.04 2.03
C THR A 92 -12.57 -12.17 1.10
N ASP A 93 -13.73 -11.61 1.47
CA ASP A 93 -14.90 -11.55 0.59
C ASP A 93 -14.60 -10.83 -0.73
N LEU A 94 -13.68 -9.87 -0.72
CA LEU A 94 -13.16 -9.24 -1.93
C LEU A 94 -12.30 -10.19 -2.77
N ALA A 95 -11.36 -10.90 -2.13
CA ALA A 95 -10.51 -11.87 -2.83
C ALA A 95 -11.32 -13.02 -3.45
N LYS A 96 -12.42 -13.45 -2.82
CA LYS A 96 -13.32 -14.49 -3.36
C LYS A 96 -14.03 -14.08 -4.65
N LEU A 97 -14.20 -12.77 -4.89
CA LEU A 97 -14.79 -12.24 -6.12
C LEU A 97 -13.75 -11.96 -7.21
N ALA A 98 -12.47 -12.12 -6.91
CA ALA A 98 -11.40 -11.87 -7.88
C ALA A 98 -11.31 -12.97 -8.93
N HIS A 99 -10.91 -12.58 -10.14
CA HIS A 99 -10.55 -13.52 -11.21
C HIS A 99 -9.20 -14.18 -10.94
N VAL A 100 -8.27 -13.44 -10.31
CA VAL A 100 -6.93 -13.91 -9.93
C VAL A 100 -6.60 -13.40 -8.53
N VAL A 101 -6.10 -14.30 -7.69
CA VAL A 101 -5.53 -13.94 -6.38
C VAL A 101 -4.03 -14.20 -6.41
N LEU A 102 -3.24 -13.19 -6.06
CA LEU A 102 -1.79 -13.25 -5.98
C LEU A 102 -1.36 -13.27 -4.49
N PRO A 103 -0.74 -14.36 -4.01
CA PRO A 103 -0.45 -14.53 -2.59
C PRO A 103 0.75 -13.68 -2.14
N GLY A 104 0.45 -12.60 -1.40
CA GLY A 104 1.44 -11.75 -0.72
C GLY A 104 1.84 -12.30 0.65
N HIS A 105 2.92 -11.75 1.22
CA HIS A 105 3.31 -12.04 2.61
C HIS A 105 2.21 -11.60 3.60
N ALA A 106 2.06 -12.31 4.72
CA ALA A 106 1.19 -11.89 5.81
C ALA A 106 1.80 -10.71 6.60
N PRO A 107 1.02 -9.93 7.38
CA PRO A 107 1.50 -8.71 8.03
C PRO A 107 2.76 -8.88 8.91
N LEU A 108 2.89 -10.01 9.60
CA LEU A 108 4.05 -10.30 10.47
C LEU A 108 5.25 -10.89 9.71
N GLU A 109 5.07 -11.24 8.44
CA GLU A 109 6.11 -11.73 7.52
C GLU A 109 6.62 -10.62 6.59
N ARG A 110 5.88 -9.52 6.48
CA ARG A 110 6.20 -8.37 5.61
C ARG A 110 7.39 -7.58 6.17
N GLU A 111 8.26 -7.17 5.26
CA GLU A 111 9.26 -6.14 5.51
C GLU A 111 8.93 -4.90 4.69
N GLY A 112 9.19 -3.73 5.24
CA GLY A 112 8.84 -2.48 4.57
C GLY A 112 9.10 -1.26 5.42
N THR A 113 8.53 -0.14 4.97
CA THR A 113 8.44 1.08 5.75
C THR A 113 7.04 1.65 5.70
N VAL A 114 6.62 2.28 6.79
CA VAL A 114 5.40 3.09 6.85
C VAL A 114 5.77 4.52 7.24
N THR A 115 5.11 5.50 6.62
CA THR A 115 5.23 6.92 6.97
C THR A 115 4.00 7.33 7.75
N ASN A 116 4.18 7.57 9.05
CA ASN A 116 3.07 7.95 9.92
C ASN A 116 2.56 9.38 9.64
N ASP A 117 1.49 9.76 10.31
CA ASP A 117 0.82 11.06 10.13
C ASP A 117 1.72 12.29 10.41
N LYS A 118 2.78 12.13 11.21
CA LYS A 118 3.79 13.16 11.50
C LYS A 118 5.00 13.17 10.55
N GLY A 119 5.04 12.28 9.56
CA GLY A 119 6.16 12.18 8.61
C GLY A 119 7.36 11.42 9.17
N ARG A 120 7.13 10.53 10.14
CA ARG A 120 8.17 9.60 10.60
C ARG A 120 8.06 8.31 9.80
N ILE A 121 9.10 8.00 9.04
CA ILE A 121 9.31 6.73 8.38
C ILE A 121 9.71 5.71 9.45
N GLN A 122 8.99 4.61 9.55
CA GLN A 122 9.21 3.55 10.52
C GLN A 122 9.45 2.23 9.79
N TRP A 123 10.40 1.44 10.26
CA TRP A 123 10.71 0.13 9.69
C TRP A 123 9.66 -0.89 10.14
N LEU A 124 8.95 -1.48 9.18
CA LEU A 124 8.16 -2.69 9.39
C LEU A 124 9.10 -3.90 9.32
N ARG A 125 9.42 -4.48 10.48
CA ARG A 125 10.34 -5.61 10.60
C ARG A 125 9.57 -6.94 10.61
N PRO A 126 9.99 -7.95 9.81
CA PRO A 126 9.42 -9.28 9.89
C PRO A 126 9.62 -9.85 11.30
N SER A 127 8.53 -10.35 11.88
CA SER A 127 8.53 -11.01 13.18
C SER A 127 8.36 -12.53 13.05
N LEU A 128 7.91 -13.01 11.90
CA LEU A 128 7.74 -14.42 11.58
C LEU A 128 8.45 -14.77 10.27
N PRO A 129 9.00 -15.99 10.13
CA PRO A 129 9.44 -16.49 8.84
C PRO A 129 8.24 -16.69 7.91
N VAL A 130 8.48 -16.57 6.59
CA VAL A 130 7.47 -16.84 5.57
C VAL A 130 7.08 -18.32 5.62
N LYS A 131 5.79 -18.61 5.79
CA LYS A 131 5.30 -19.99 5.99
C LYS A 131 4.76 -20.69 4.75
N VAL A 132 4.52 -19.97 3.66
CA VAL A 132 3.81 -20.44 2.46
C VAL A 132 4.57 -20.02 1.21
N GLU A 133 4.23 -20.60 0.05
CA GLU A 133 4.69 -20.11 -1.26
C GLU A 133 4.03 -18.76 -1.58
N SER A 134 4.43 -17.72 -0.86
CA SER A 134 4.07 -16.32 -1.10
C SER A 134 5.33 -15.51 -1.43
N LYS A 135 5.12 -14.31 -1.94
CA LYS A 135 6.19 -13.36 -2.28
C LYS A 135 5.92 -12.01 -1.65
N PRO A 136 6.93 -11.18 -1.40
CA PRO A 136 6.69 -9.82 -0.96
C PRO A 136 5.98 -9.04 -2.07
N ASP A 137 5.07 -8.14 -1.68
CA ASP A 137 4.16 -7.46 -2.60
C ASP A 137 4.90 -6.73 -3.74
N TRP A 138 6.09 -6.17 -3.45
CA TRP A 138 6.93 -5.49 -4.44
C TRP A 138 7.49 -6.45 -5.51
N GLU A 139 7.80 -7.70 -5.16
CA GLU A 139 8.30 -8.70 -6.11
C GLU A 139 7.16 -9.15 -7.02
N ILE A 140 5.96 -9.34 -6.47
CA ILE A 140 4.76 -9.67 -7.25
C ILE A 140 4.47 -8.56 -8.26
N LEU A 141 4.47 -7.29 -7.83
CA LEU A 141 4.24 -6.15 -8.71
C LEU A 141 5.30 -6.03 -9.80
N MET A 142 6.57 -6.29 -9.47
CA MET A 142 7.66 -6.35 -10.43
C MET A 142 7.44 -7.48 -11.46
N LEU A 143 7.07 -8.68 -11.03
CA LEU A 143 6.80 -9.82 -11.91
C LEU A 143 5.62 -9.55 -12.86
N VAL A 144 4.53 -8.98 -12.33
CA VAL A 144 3.37 -8.57 -13.14
C VAL A 144 3.78 -7.56 -14.20
N ARG A 145 4.52 -6.50 -13.79
CA ARG A 145 5.00 -5.49 -14.73
C ARG A 145 5.93 -6.08 -15.79
N ASN A 146 6.84 -6.98 -15.40
CA ASN A 146 7.74 -7.64 -16.35
C ASN A 146 6.99 -8.49 -17.37
N ALA A 147 5.95 -9.21 -16.94
CA ALA A 147 5.10 -9.99 -17.83
C ALA A 147 4.35 -9.11 -18.83
N LEU A 148 3.82 -7.96 -18.39
CA LEU A 148 3.10 -7.01 -19.25
C LEU A 148 4.04 -6.28 -20.23
N ASP A 149 5.15 -5.75 -19.74
CA ASP A 149 6.07 -4.93 -20.53
C ASP A 149 7.12 -5.75 -21.30
N LYS A 150 7.13 -7.09 -21.14
CA LYS A 150 8.20 -7.99 -21.62
C LYS A 150 9.59 -7.52 -21.19
N LYS A 151 9.68 -7.06 -19.94
CA LYS A 151 10.92 -6.57 -19.31
C LYS A 151 11.55 -7.64 -18.44
N THR A 152 12.81 -7.40 -18.08
CA THR A 152 13.61 -8.27 -17.20
C THR A 152 14.15 -7.48 -16.01
N GLU A 153 13.41 -6.46 -15.53
CA GLU A 153 13.82 -5.71 -14.35
C GLU A 153 13.78 -6.63 -13.13
N HIS A 154 14.83 -6.65 -12.33
CA HIS A 154 14.91 -7.53 -11.18
C HIS A 154 15.48 -6.76 -10.00
N PHE A 155 14.71 -6.69 -8.91
CA PHE A 155 15.19 -6.25 -7.62
C PHE A 155 15.58 -7.48 -6.80
N VAL A 156 16.80 -7.50 -6.30
CA VAL A 156 17.29 -8.60 -5.46
C VAL A 156 16.78 -8.45 -4.03
N GLU A 157 16.63 -7.22 -3.57
CA GLU A 157 16.23 -6.92 -2.19
C GLU A 157 15.40 -5.63 -2.09
N LEU A 158 14.70 -5.50 -0.97
CA LEU A 158 13.86 -4.35 -0.67
C LEU A 158 14.64 -3.02 -0.62
N GLY A 159 15.93 -3.07 -0.26
CA GLY A 159 16.81 -1.89 -0.30
C GLY A 159 16.93 -1.25 -1.68
N GLU A 160 16.89 -2.05 -2.75
CA GLU A 160 16.93 -1.54 -4.13
C GLU A 160 15.61 -0.85 -4.50
N VAL A 161 14.48 -1.39 -4.03
CA VAL A 161 13.16 -0.76 -4.18
C VAL A 161 13.14 0.59 -3.47
N MET A 162 13.63 0.65 -2.22
CA MET A 162 13.73 1.90 -1.46
C MET A 162 14.64 2.93 -2.15
N LYS A 163 15.78 2.50 -2.68
CA LYS A 163 16.69 3.37 -3.42
C LYS A 163 15.99 3.98 -4.65
N LYS A 164 15.33 3.15 -5.45
CA LYS A 164 14.60 3.60 -6.64
C LYS A 164 13.42 4.50 -6.30
N MET A 165 12.74 4.23 -5.19
CA MET A 165 11.70 5.10 -4.65
C MET A 165 12.29 6.49 -4.30
N GLY A 166 13.43 6.54 -3.61
CA GLY A 166 14.10 7.78 -3.25
C GLY A 166 14.69 8.58 -4.42
N GLU A 167 15.00 7.92 -5.55
CA GLU A 167 15.37 8.60 -6.80
C GLU A 167 14.17 9.35 -7.44
N LYS A 168 12.94 8.91 -7.14
CA LYS A 168 11.72 9.47 -7.71
C LYS A 168 11.01 10.45 -6.77
N PHE A 169 10.94 10.11 -5.48
CA PHE A 169 10.17 10.87 -4.50
C PHE A 169 11.12 11.56 -3.52
N GLU A 170 11.22 12.89 -3.63
CA GLU A 170 12.21 13.72 -2.92
C GLU A 170 12.24 13.47 -1.41
N ASN A 171 11.06 13.38 -0.77
CA ASN A 171 10.92 13.13 0.68
C ASN A 171 11.53 11.78 1.12
N TYR A 172 11.74 10.85 0.20
CA TYR A 172 12.29 9.51 0.42
C TYR A 172 13.73 9.39 -0.09
N GLY A 173 14.35 10.50 -0.51
CA GLY A 173 15.69 10.56 -1.04
C GLY A 173 16.75 10.03 -0.07
N GLY A 174 17.49 9.00 -0.51
CA GLY A 174 18.60 8.43 0.24
C GLY A 174 18.21 7.78 1.56
N ILE A 175 16.94 7.42 1.76
CA ILE A 175 16.48 6.63 2.90
C ILE A 175 16.99 5.19 2.79
N THR A 176 17.50 4.66 3.88
CA THR A 176 17.94 3.26 4.01
C THR A 176 17.49 2.73 5.36
N PHE A 177 17.39 1.41 5.52
CA PHE A 177 17.07 0.82 6.83
C PHE A 177 18.04 1.23 7.94
N PHE A 178 19.31 1.45 7.61
CA PHE A 178 20.30 2.00 8.54
C PHE A 178 19.92 3.40 9.05
N LYS A 179 19.45 4.29 8.17
CA LYS A 179 19.00 5.63 8.56
C LYS A 179 17.69 5.60 9.34
N VAL A 180 16.78 4.69 8.99
CA VAL A 180 15.50 4.52 9.70
C VAL A 180 15.75 4.03 11.12
N GLY A 181 16.60 3.01 11.29
CA GLY A 181 16.95 2.47 12.60
C GLY A 181 15.73 2.06 13.44
N ASP A 182 15.93 1.99 14.75
CA ASP A 182 14.88 1.54 15.69
C ASP A 182 13.88 2.64 16.07
N HIS A 183 14.25 3.91 15.88
CA HIS A 183 13.43 5.07 16.28
C HIS A 183 12.68 5.71 15.10
N GLY A 184 12.88 5.17 13.89
CA GLY A 184 12.38 5.77 12.66
C GLY A 184 13.13 7.04 12.25
N TYR A 185 12.88 7.47 11.01
CA TYR A 185 13.48 8.65 10.41
C TYR A 185 12.42 9.73 10.16
N SER A 186 12.68 10.97 10.57
CA SER A 186 11.75 12.09 10.37
C SER A 186 12.09 12.82 9.08
N ILE A 187 11.18 12.82 8.11
CA ILE A 187 11.37 13.54 6.82
C ILE A 187 11.32 15.06 7.01
N ASN A 188 10.71 15.53 8.10
CA ASN A 188 10.53 16.95 8.40
C ASN A 188 11.63 17.53 9.32
N GLY A 189 12.70 16.77 9.60
CA GLY A 189 13.81 17.20 10.47
C GLY A 189 13.47 17.39 11.95
N LYS A 190 12.21 17.19 12.35
CA LYS A 190 11.77 17.27 13.75
C LYS A 190 11.97 15.92 14.44
N ILE A 191 12.80 15.91 15.47
CA ILE A 191 12.95 14.80 16.42
C ILE A 191 11.84 14.99 17.46
N SER A 192 10.70 14.32 17.30
CA SER A 192 9.69 14.18 18.38
C SER A 192 9.60 12.75 18.83
#